data_AF-A0A835R6Q4-F1
#
_entry.id   AF-A0A835R6Q4-F1
#
_cell.length_a   1.000
_cell.length_b   1.000
_cell.length_c   1.000
_cell.angle_alpha   90.00
_cell.angle_beta   90.00
_cell.angle_gamma   90.00
#
_symmetry.space_group_name_H-M   'P 1'
#
loop_
_entity.id
_entity.type
_entity.pdbx_description
1 polymer ?
#
loop_
_entity_poly.entity_id
_entity_poly.type
_entity_poly.pdbx_seq_one_letter_code
_entity_poly.pdbx_strand_id
1 'polypeptide(L)'
;MAKEWFWKGDSIAFEITQQTNCSSTSHLTFETHHGIASYSDELSEPKSQTFKPCGDSYTDYTPCQDQRRAMTFPRNNMIYRERHCPPAEEKLYCLIPAPKGYVTPFPWPKSRDYVPYANVPYKSLTVEKAVQNWVQYEGNVFRFPGGGTQFPQGADKYIDQLASVIPIANGTVRTALDTGCGVASWGAYLLKRNVLAMSFAPRDSHEAQVQFALERGVPAVIGVLGSIKLPYPPRAFDMAHCSRCLIPWGANDGMYMMEVDRVLRPGGYWVLSGPPINWKSNYQAWQRSKEDLEEEQKRIEEIAELLCWEKSSEIGDIAIWRKRINSDSCPGRQDEPSVKMCEIVNDDVWYKKMEACVSPYPEVNNADEVAGGELQTFPERLYAVPPRISSGSVPGVTVESYQKENRVWKKHVMAYKKINKLLHTGRYRNIMDMNAGLGSFAAAIESSQLWVMNVVPTIAEKSTLGVVYERGLIGIYHDWCEAFSTYPRTYDLIHAHGVFSLYKDKCKMEDILLEMDRILRPEGAVIFRDEVDVLIKVRRMIGGMRWTSKLVDHEDGPMVSEKILVAVKQYWVN
;
A
#
# COMPACT_ATOMS: atom_id res chain seq x y z
N MET A 1 11.81 53.98 -10.36
CA MET A 1 12.57 53.87 -11.62
C MET A 1 13.34 52.55 -11.52
N ALA A 2 12.77 51.48 -12.07
CA ALA A 2 13.19 50.89 -13.36
C ALA A 2 14.47 50.03 -13.20
N LYS A 3 14.66 48.87 -13.80
CA LYS A 3 13.87 47.81 -14.46
C LYS A 3 14.93 46.72 -14.80
N GLU A 4 14.48 45.52 -15.19
CA GLU A 4 15.23 44.56 -16.04
C GLU A 4 16.42 43.79 -15.44
N TRP A 5 16.16 42.55 -15.00
CA TRP A 5 17.03 41.39 -15.27
C TRP A 5 16.26 40.06 -15.18
N PHE A 6 15.13 39.99 -15.88
CA PHE A 6 14.40 38.75 -16.12
C PHE A 6 14.56 38.33 -17.58
N TRP A 7 14.52 37.01 -17.82
CA TRP A 7 14.57 36.31 -19.11
C TRP A 7 15.95 35.90 -19.62
N LYS A 8 16.40 34.70 -19.18
CA LYS A 8 17.35 33.87 -19.94
C LYS A 8 17.35 32.37 -19.56
N GLY A 9 16.28 31.86 -18.93
CA GLY A 9 16.14 30.45 -18.55
C GLY A 9 15.22 29.63 -19.45
N ASP A 10 14.25 30.27 -20.12
CA ASP A 10 13.13 29.58 -20.79
C ASP A 10 13.36 29.26 -22.27
N SER A 11 14.45 29.75 -22.89
CA SER A 11 14.72 29.48 -24.31
C SER A 11 15.31 28.09 -24.57
N ILE A 12 16.03 27.51 -23.59
CA ILE A 12 16.73 26.22 -23.78
C ILE A 12 15.76 25.03 -23.66
N ALA A 13 14.74 25.11 -22.82
CA ALA A 13 13.71 24.06 -22.70
C ALA A 13 12.77 24.01 -23.92
N PHE A 14 12.54 25.16 -24.57
CA PHE A 14 11.73 25.23 -25.79
C PHE A 14 12.51 24.74 -27.03
N GLU A 15 13.81 25.03 -27.13
CA GLU A 15 14.66 24.57 -28.25
C GLU A 15 14.88 23.06 -28.27
N ILE A 16 15.00 22.40 -27.11
CA ILE A 16 15.13 20.93 -27.03
C ILE A 16 13.83 20.22 -27.46
N THR A 17 12.68 20.87 -27.29
CA THR A 17 11.36 20.32 -27.65
C THR A 17 11.07 20.44 -29.15
N GLN A 18 11.69 21.37 -29.87
CA GLN A 18 11.56 21.47 -31.34
C GLN A 18 12.48 20.51 -32.11
N GLN A 19 13.59 20.04 -31.52
CA GLN A 19 14.53 19.13 -32.18
C GLN A 19 14.07 17.66 -32.21
N THR A 20 12.89 17.32 -31.68
CA THR A 20 12.29 15.98 -31.72
C THR A 20 11.07 15.86 -32.64
N ASN A 21 10.83 16.85 -33.51
CA ASN A 21 9.76 16.80 -34.51
C ASN A 21 10.13 15.87 -35.70
N CYS A 22 9.96 14.56 -35.52
CA CYS A 22 9.92 13.62 -36.64
C CYS A 22 8.53 13.65 -37.29
N SER A 23 8.34 14.53 -38.28
CA SER A 23 7.20 14.52 -39.19
C SER A 23 7.45 13.63 -40.41
N SER A 24 7.14 12.34 -40.28
CA SER A 24 6.60 11.53 -41.40
C SER A 24 6.10 10.18 -40.89
N THR A 25 4.80 10.03 -40.70
CA THR A 25 4.15 8.72 -40.63
C THR A 25 3.31 8.55 -41.89
N SER A 26 3.78 7.69 -42.79
CA SER A 26 2.98 7.13 -43.87
C SER A 26 1.76 6.43 -43.26
N HIS A 27 0.56 6.83 -43.66
CA HIS A 27 -0.66 6.08 -43.41
C HIS A 27 -0.49 4.65 -43.92
N LEU A 28 -0.34 3.70 -43.01
CA LEU A 28 -0.44 2.27 -43.29
C LEU A 28 -1.64 1.73 -42.54
N THR A 29 -2.77 1.67 -43.26
CA THR A 29 -3.99 0.96 -42.88
C THR A 29 -3.75 -0.53 -43.07
N PHE A 30 -3.84 -1.31 -41.99
CA PHE A 30 -3.96 -2.76 -42.06
C PHE A 30 -5.36 -3.14 -41.59
N GLU A 31 -6.30 -3.20 -42.53
CA GLU A 31 -7.59 -3.87 -42.32
C GLU A 31 -7.41 -5.37 -42.55
N THR A 32 -7.75 -6.17 -41.54
CA THR A 32 -7.90 -7.62 -41.69
C THR A 32 -9.21 -7.90 -42.42
N HIS A 33 -9.10 -8.23 -43.71
CA HIS A 33 -10.21 -8.76 -44.50
C HIS A 33 -10.63 -10.14 -43.99
N HIS A 34 -11.68 -10.22 -43.16
CA HIS A 34 -12.60 -11.35 -43.18
C HIS A 34 -14.02 -10.84 -42.93
N GLY A 35 -14.85 -10.97 -43.97
CA GLY A 35 -16.19 -10.43 -44.03
C GLY A 35 -17.21 -11.24 -43.24
N ILE A 36 -18.10 -10.50 -42.58
CA ILE A 36 -19.52 -10.85 -42.48
C ILE A 36 -20.26 -9.63 -43.00
N ALA A 37 -20.91 -9.80 -44.15
CA ALA A 37 -21.70 -8.76 -44.80
C ALA A 37 -23.00 -8.49 -44.04
N SER A 38 -23.39 -7.21 -44.06
CA SER A 38 -24.71 -6.65 -43.81
C SER A 38 -25.33 -6.85 -42.42
N TYR A 39 -24.97 -5.98 -41.49
CA TYR A 39 -25.97 -5.23 -40.74
C TYR A 39 -25.79 -3.75 -41.06
N SER A 40 -26.76 -3.22 -41.78
CA SER A 40 -26.92 -1.81 -42.11
C SER A 40 -26.96 -0.95 -40.85
N ASP A 41 -26.01 -0.03 -40.74
CA ASP A 41 -26.17 1.39 -40.39
C ASP A 41 -27.48 1.79 -39.66
N GLU A 42 -27.67 1.32 -38.43
CA GLU A 42 -28.66 1.86 -37.47
C GLU A 42 -28.36 1.42 -36.02
N LEU A 43 -27.11 1.62 -35.58
CA LEU A 43 -26.79 1.71 -34.16
C LEU A 43 -25.86 2.89 -33.99
N SER A 44 -26.43 4.09 -33.92
CA SER A 44 -25.75 5.20 -33.28
C SER A 44 -25.28 4.69 -31.91
N GLU A 45 -23.99 4.45 -31.72
CA GLU A 45 -23.44 4.14 -30.41
C GLU A 45 -24.02 5.20 -29.44
N PRO A 46 -24.77 4.81 -28.40
CA PRO A 46 -25.24 5.79 -27.44
C PRO A 46 -24.00 6.49 -26.88
N LYS A 47 -23.92 7.81 -27.09
CA LYS A 47 -22.77 8.65 -26.71
C LYS A 47 -22.31 8.25 -25.31
N SER A 48 -21.02 7.90 -25.17
CA SER A 48 -20.43 7.59 -23.87
C SER A 48 -20.78 8.72 -22.89
N GLN A 49 -21.41 8.38 -21.76
CA GLN A 49 -21.70 9.35 -20.71
C GLN A 49 -20.39 10.05 -20.33
N THR A 50 -20.33 11.35 -20.58
CA THR A 50 -19.13 12.13 -20.28
C THR A 50 -19.10 12.46 -18.80
N PHE A 51 -18.03 12.12 -18.12
CA PHE A 51 -17.84 12.46 -16.71
C PHE A 51 -17.29 13.89 -16.61
N LYS A 52 -18.02 14.76 -15.90
CA LYS A 52 -17.57 16.14 -15.68
C LYS A 52 -16.43 16.17 -14.66
N PRO A 53 -15.54 17.16 -14.71
CA PRO A 53 -14.61 17.41 -13.62
C PRO A 53 -15.32 17.77 -12.31
N CYS A 54 -14.75 17.33 -11.18
CA CYS A 54 -15.09 17.87 -9.86
C CYS A 54 -14.45 19.26 -9.68
N GLY A 55 -14.95 20.04 -8.73
CA GLY A 55 -14.35 21.34 -8.38
C GLY A 55 -12.93 21.19 -7.81
N ASP A 56 -12.12 22.25 -7.92
CA ASP A 56 -10.71 22.27 -7.48
C ASP A 56 -10.51 21.91 -6.00
N SER A 57 -11.52 22.16 -5.16
CA SER A 57 -11.51 21.78 -3.74
C SER A 57 -11.39 20.27 -3.49
N TYR A 58 -11.68 19.44 -4.51
CA TYR A 58 -11.60 17.99 -4.42
C TYR A 58 -10.24 17.42 -4.87
N THR A 59 -9.25 18.27 -5.17
CA THR A 59 -7.92 17.83 -5.64
C THR A 59 -7.29 16.76 -4.74
N ASP A 60 -7.46 16.85 -3.42
CA ASP A 60 -6.95 15.86 -2.45
C ASP A 60 -8.07 15.11 -1.72
N TYR A 61 -9.18 14.88 -2.44
CA TYR A 61 -10.34 14.17 -1.92
C TYR A 61 -10.02 12.72 -1.58
N THR A 62 -10.22 12.37 -0.32
CA THR A 62 -10.10 11.00 0.20
C THR A 62 -11.44 10.64 0.86
N PRO A 63 -12.38 10.04 0.11
CA PRO A 63 -13.79 9.96 0.51
C PRO A 63 -14.00 9.37 1.90
N CYS A 64 -13.36 8.23 2.18
CA CYS A 64 -13.49 7.53 3.46
C CYS A 64 -12.56 8.04 4.57
N GLN A 65 -11.78 9.09 4.29
CA GLN A 65 -10.85 9.72 5.21
C GLN A 65 -11.12 11.23 5.27
N ASP A 66 -12.37 11.64 5.01
CA ASP A 66 -12.77 13.04 4.97
C ASP A 66 -12.71 13.66 6.37
N GLN A 67 -12.01 14.78 6.50
CA GLN A 67 -11.79 15.42 7.79
C GLN A 67 -13.08 15.95 8.41
N ARG A 68 -14.03 16.48 7.62
CA ARG A 68 -15.27 17.04 8.18
C ARG A 68 -16.15 15.93 8.74
N ARG A 69 -16.25 14.82 8.01
CA ARG A 69 -16.95 13.61 8.45
C ARG A 69 -16.26 12.99 9.66
N ALA A 70 -14.94 12.82 9.64
CA ALA A 70 -14.16 12.31 10.76
C ALA A 70 -14.51 13.02 12.09
N MET A 71 -14.62 14.34 12.07
CA MET A 71 -14.92 15.15 13.26
C MET A 71 -16.33 14.95 13.86
N THR A 72 -17.24 14.23 13.19
CA THR A 72 -18.56 13.89 13.75
C THR A 72 -18.56 12.63 14.60
N PHE A 73 -17.45 11.89 14.64
CA PHE A 73 -17.33 10.62 15.35
C PHE A 73 -16.64 10.77 16.71
N PRO A 74 -16.81 9.80 17.63
CA PRO A 74 -16.22 9.84 18.96
C PRO A 74 -14.69 9.92 18.94
N ARG A 75 -14.10 10.69 19.88
CA ARG A 75 -12.65 10.88 19.98
C ARG A 75 -11.92 9.74 20.69
N ASN A 76 -12.60 8.98 21.53
CA ASN A 76 -12.03 7.84 22.25
C ASN A 76 -11.46 6.82 21.27
N ASN A 77 -10.32 6.24 21.63
CA ASN A 77 -9.63 5.21 20.85
C ASN A 77 -9.44 5.58 19.37
N MET A 78 -9.25 6.87 19.08
CA MET A 78 -9.02 7.37 17.73
C MET A 78 -10.13 7.01 16.71
N ILE A 79 -11.34 6.67 17.15
CA ILE A 79 -12.47 6.29 16.28
C ILE A 79 -12.72 7.36 15.22
N TYR A 80 -12.66 8.63 15.60
CA TYR A 80 -12.80 9.75 14.66
C TYR A 80 -11.81 9.75 13.48
N ARG A 81 -10.63 9.11 13.62
CA ARG A 81 -9.64 8.98 12.54
C ARG A 81 -9.71 7.66 11.78
N GLU A 82 -10.68 6.81 12.11
CA GLU A 82 -10.95 5.61 11.34
C GLU A 82 -11.54 5.96 9.98
N ARG A 83 -11.63 4.94 9.15
CA ARG A 83 -12.28 5.02 7.85
C ARG A 83 -13.78 5.23 8.04
N HIS A 84 -14.30 6.34 7.52
CA HIS A 84 -15.72 6.69 7.52
C HIS A 84 -16.16 7.03 6.09
N CYS A 85 -16.65 6.03 5.35
CA CYS A 85 -17.05 6.23 3.96
C CYS A 85 -18.36 7.03 3.82
N PRO A 86 -18.50 7.85 2.76
CA PRO A 86 -19.77 8.49 2.46
C PRO A 86 -20.81 7.44 2.02
N PRO A 87 -22.10 7.65 2.32
CA PRO A 87 -23.17 6.81 1.82
C PRO A 87 -23.34 6.98 0.31
N ALA A 88 -24.14 6.12 -0.32
CA ALA A 88 -24.25 6.05 -1.78
C ALA A 88 -24.74 7.36 -2.43
N GLU A 89 -25.58 8.12 -1.73
CA GLU A 89 -26.18 9.38 -2.18
C GLU A 89 -25.18 10.54 -2.21
N GLU A 90 -24.10 10.43 -1.42
CA GLU A 90 -23.03 11.44 -1.32
C GLU A 90 -21.83 11.11 -2.21
N LYS A 91 -21.83 9.96 -2.91
CA LYS A 91 -20.75 9.60 -3.83
C LYS A 91 -20.66 10.62 -4.96
N LEU A 92 -19.43 11.06 -5.24
CA LEU A 92 -19.17 11.98 -6.35
C LEU A 92 -19.11 11.22 -7.67
N TYR A 93 -19.91 11.66 -8.64
CA TYR A 93 -19.90 11.15 -10.02
C TYR A 93 -19.20 12.14 -10.97
N CYS A 94 -17.96 12.49 -10.64
CA CYS A 94 -17.11 13.41 -11.38
C CYS A 94 -15.64 12.98 -11.32
N LEU A 95 -14.83 13.43 -12.27
CA LEU A 95 -13.39 13.13 -12.32
C LEU A 95 -12.62 14.09 -11.43
N ILE A 96 -11.67 13.59 -10.63
CA ILE A 96 -10.89 14.43 -9.70
C ILE A 96 -9.76 15.12 -10.47
N PRO A 97 -9.70 16.48 -10.47
CA PRO A 97 -8.68 17.20 -11.23
C PRO A 97 -7.27 16.97 -10.66
N ALA A 98 -6.28 17.04 -11.54
CA ALA A 98 -4.89 17.11 -11.11
C ALA A 98 -4.50 18.55 -10.70
N PRO A 99 -3.49 18.72 -9.84
CA PRO A 99 -2.92 20.03 -9.58
C PRO A 99 -2.40 20.70 -10.85
N LYS A 100 -2.50 22.03 -10.92
CA LYS A 100 -1.91 22.81 -12.02
C LYS A 100 -0.39 22.64 -11.99
N GLY A 101 0.18 22.22 -13.12
CA GLY A 101 1.61 21.96 -13.25
C GLY A 101 2.08 20.63 -12.65
N TYR A 102 1.16 19.70 -12.34
CA TYR A 102 1.54 18.34 -11.95
C TYR A 102 2.48 17.72 -12.98
N VAL A 103 3.55 17.08 -12.53
CA VAL A 103 4.54 16.42 -13.38
C VAL A 103 4.70 14.96 -12.99
N THR A 104 5.20 14.15 -13.92
CA THR A 104 5.60 12.77 -13.61
C THR A 104 6.66 12.77 -12.50
N PRO A 105 6.53 11.93 -11.46
CA PRO A 105 7.54 11.83 -10.40
C PRO A 105 8.90 11.38 -10.92
N PHE A 106 9.96 11.72 -10.18
CA PHE A 106 11.30 11.27 -10.54
C PHE A 106 11.38 9.73 -10.59
N PRO A 107 12.22 9.13 -11.44
CA PRO A 107 12.46 7.69 -11.39
C PRO A 107 13.05 7.26 -10.04
N TRP A 108 12.71 6.05 -9.59
CA TRP A 108 13.38 5.45 -8.44
C TRP A 108 14.88 5.21 -8.75
N PRO A 109 15.80 5.44 -7.80
CA PRO A 109 15.61 5.83 -6.40
C PRO A 109 15.58 7.34 -6.16
N LYS A 110 15.62 8.19 -7.20
CA LYS A 110 15.65 9.65 -7.02
C LYS A 110 14.37 10.17 -6.35
N SER A 111 13.20 9.59 -6.66
CA SER A 111 11.94 9.93 -5.99
C SER A 111 11.95 9.67 -4.49
N ARG A 112 12.82 8.77 -3.99
CA ARG A 112 12.98 8.54 -2.55
C ARG A 112 13.32 9.84 -1.82
N ASP A 113 14.16 10.67 -2.41
CA ASP A 113 14.73 11.84 -1.75
C ASP A 113 14.15 13.16 -2.28
N TYR A 114 13.42 13.14 -3.40
CA TYR A 114 12.90 14.35 -4.05
C TYR A 114 11.46 14.18 -4.55
N VAL A 115 10.63 15.18 -4.30
CA VAL A 115 9.26 15.30 -4.84
C VAL A 115 9.10 16.67 -5.50
N PRO A 116 8.56 16.77 -6.74
CA PRO A 116 8.22 18.05 -7.34
C PRO A 116 7.21 18.83 -6.49
N TYR A 117 7.46 20.12 -6.25
CA TYR A 117 6.56 20.96 -5.43
C TYR A 117 5.13 20.98 -5.99
N ALA A 118 4.98 21.04 -7.31
CA ALA A 118 3.69 21.10 -7.99
C ALA A 118 2.79 19.88 -7.73
N ASN A 119 3.37 18.74 -7.33
CA ASN A 119 2.61 17.52 -7.11
C ASN A 119 1.93 17.48 -5.74
N VAL A 120 2.50 18.18 -4.74
CA VAL A 120 1.98 18.29 -3.37
C VAL A 120 2.23 19.72 -2.87
N PRO A 121 1.49 20.74 -3.36
CA PRO A 121 1.84 22.16 -3.22
C PRO A 121 1.52 22.74 -1.83
N TYR A 122 1.88 22.03 -0.75
CA TYR A 122 1.63 22.37 0.65
C TYR A 122 2.95 22.60 1.39
N LYS A 123 3.11 23.80 1.99
CA LYS A 123 4.32 24.18 2.75
C LYS A 123 4.19 23.97 4.26
N SER A 124 3.01 23.70 4.79
CA SER A 124 2.71 23.53 6.22
C SER A 124 3.72 22.61 6.91
N LEU A 125 3.93 21.40 6.37
CA LEU A 125 4.85 20.41 6.93
C LEU A 125 6.31 20.89 6.95
N THR A 126 6.74 21.65 5.93
CA THR A 126 8.11 22.20 5.86
C THR A 126 8.38 23.25 6.92
N VAL A 127 7.35 23.97 7.36
CA VAL A 127 7.46 24.97 8.43
C VAL A 127 7.47 24.29 9.79
N GLU A 128 6.51 23.38 10.02
CA GLU A 128 6.33 22.76 11.34
C GLU A 128 7.38 21.72 11.70
N LYS A 129 7.93 21.01 10.70
CA LYS A 129 8.92 19.94 10.90
C LYS A 129 10.32 20.33 10.46
N ALA A 130 10.57 21.63 10.22
CA ALA A 130 11.86 22.16 9.79
C ALA A 130 13.02 21.67 10.66
N VAL A 131 12.86 21.74 12.00
CA VAL A 131 13.89 21.36 12.97
C VAL A 131 14.17 19.85 12.99
N GLN A 132 13.22 19.03 12.56
CA GLN A 132 13.35 17.56 12.58
C GLN A 132 13.97 17.01 11.28
N ASN A 133 14.27 17.86 10.29
CA ASN A 133 14.79 17.47 8.97
C ASN A 133 13.95 16.40 8.26
N TRP A 134 12.62 16.47 8.39
CA TRP A 134 11.73 15.53 7.68
C TRP A 134 11.64 15.87 6.19
N VAL A 135 11.47 17.15 5.89
CA VAL A 135 11.27 17.68 4.54
C VAL A 135 11.83 19.10 4.46
N GLN A 136 12.49 19.41 3.36
CA GLN A 136 13.03 20.74 3.06
C GLN A 136 12.45 21.23 1.75
N TYR A 137 12.04 22.50 1.70
CA TYR A 137 11.58 23.14 0.46
C TYR A 137 12.77 23.78 -0.26
N GLU A 138 13.10 23.31 -1.46
CA GLU A 138 14.21 23.78 -2.29
C GLU A 138 13.67 24.36 -3.63
N GLY A 139 12.80 25.37 -3.53
CA GLY A 139 12.24 26.11 -4.67
C GLY A 139 11.20 25.33 -5.48
N ASN A 140 11.64 24.44 -6.37
CA ASN A 140 10.74 23.66 -7.23
C ASN A 140 10.57 22.20 -6.76
N VAL A 141 11.26 21.80 -5.71
CA VAL A 141 11.20 20.45 -5.16
C VAL A 141 11.12 20.48 -3.63
N PHE A 142 10.56 19.43 -3.07
CA PHE A 142 10.79 19.02 -1.68
C PHE A 142 11.92 17.99 -1.65
N ARG A 143 12.81 18.13 -0.68
CA ARG A 143 13.90 17.19 -0.39
C ARG A 143 13.65 16.47 0.93
N PHE A 144 13.88 15.16 0.93
CA PHE A 144 13.71 14.27 2.08
C PHE A 144 15.08 13.69 2.47
N PRO A 145 15.78 14.25 3.45
CA PRO A 145 17.13 13.81 3.81
C PRO A 145 17.14 12.47 4.59
N GLY A 146 15.98 11.83 4.78
CA GLY A 146 15.84 10.62 5.60
C GLY A 146 15.88 10.90 7.11
N GLY A 147 15.74 12.17 7.50
CA GLY A 147 15.70 12.58 8.90
C GLY A 147 14.39 12.17 9.60
N GLY A 148 14.42 12.29 10.92
CA GLY A 148 13.32 11.98 11.81
C GLY A 148 13.71 12.33 13.24
N THR A 149 12.73 12.50 14.13
CA THR A 149 13.02 12.78 15.55
C THR A 149 13.89 11.70 16.18
N GLN A 150 13.69 10.43 15.79
CA GLN A 150 14.50 9.29 16.22
C GLN A 150 15.61 8.91 15.24
N PHE A 151 15.75 9.66 14.14
CA PHE A 151 16.77 9.42 13.11
C PHE A 151 17.62 10.67 12.89
N PRO A 152 18.26 11.23 13.94
CA PRO A 152 19.03 12.49 13.81
C PRO A 152 20.22 12.36 12.85
N GLN A 153 20.76 11.15 12.69
CA GLN A 153 21.83 10.81 11.74
C GLN A 153 21.31 10.19 10.43
N GLY A 154 19.99 10.20 10.23
CA GLY A 154 19.31 9.61 9.08
C GLY A 154 18.83 8.17 9.29
N ALA A 155 17.77 7.80 8.59
CA ALA A 155 17.11 6.49 8.70
C ALA A 155 18.04 5.30 8.38
N ASP A 156 19.03 5.47 7.50
CA ASP A 156 19.98 4.40 7.16
C ASP A 156 20.83 3.98 8.37
N LYS A 157 21.31 4.94 9.17
CA LYS A 157 22.10 4.66 10.39
C LYS A 157 21.28 4.00 11.48
N TYR A 158 20.02 4.41 11.61
CA TYR A 158 19.08 3.75 12.51
C TYR A 158 18.82 2.30 12.08
N ILE A 159 18.62 2.04 10.78
CA ILE A 159 18.47 0.68 10.25
C ILE A 159 19.73 -0.16 10.50
N ASP A 160 20.92 0.41 10.35
CA ASP A 160 22.18 -0.28 10.68
C ASP A 160 22.26 -0.66 12.17
N GLN A 161 21.76 0.21 13.07
CA GLN A 161 21.67 -0.10 14.50
C GLN A 161 20.69 -1.26 14.76
N LEU A 162 19.51 -1.26 14.12
CA LEU A 162 18.58 -2.38 14.21
C LEU A 162 19.18 -3.69 13.67
N ALA A 163 19.95 -3.60 12.59
CA ALA A 163 20.60 -4.75 11.96
C ALA A 163 21.69 -5.41 12.82
N SER A 164 22.13 -4.76 13.90
CA SER A 164 23.03 -5.37 14.89
C SER A 164 22.35 -6.44 15.76
N VAL A 165 21.01 -6.45 15.79
CA VAL A 165 20.19 -7.39 16.58
C VAL A 165 19.28 -8.21 15.67
N ILE A 166 18.68 -7.58 14.66
CA ILE A 166 17.72 -8.19 13.74
C ILE A 166 18.45 -8.61 12.46
N PRO A 167 18.28 -9.86 11.98
CA PRO A 167 18.92 -10.34 10.75
C PRO A 167 18.22 -9.76 9.50
N ILE A 168 18.32 -8.45 9.28
CA ILE A 168 17.63 -7.77 8.17
C ILE A 168 18.22 -8.19 6.81
N ALA A 169 19.54 -8.37 6.73
CA ALA A 169 20.25 -8.53 5.46
C ALA A 169 20.14 -9.94 4.84
N ASN A 170 19.78 -10.97 5.61
CA ASN A 170 19.76 -12.36 5.13
C ASN A 170 18.44 -12.77 4.44
N GLY A 171 17.47 -11.84 4.33
CA GLY A 171 16.17 -12.11 3.72
C GLY A 171 15.14 -12.79 4.63
N THR A 172 15.45 -13.04 5.90
CA THR A 172 14.47 -13.53 6.90
C THR A 172 13.39 -12.48 7.15
N VAL A 173 13.79 -11.22 7.34
CA VAL A 173 12.84 -10.10 7.40
C VAL A 173 12.61 -9.60 5.99
N ARG A 174 11.38 -9.71 5.50
CA ARG A 174 10.97 -9.25 4.17
C ARG A 174 9.80 -8.26 4.24
N THR A 175 8.83 -8.48 5.11
CA THR A 175 7.68 -7.59 5.28
C THR A 175 7.69 -6.92 6.65
N ALA A 176 7.44 -5.61 6.67
CA ALA A 176 7.39 -4.83 7.89
C ALA A 176 6.11 -4.00 7.98
N LEU A 177 5.56 -3.84 9.19
CA LEU A 177 4.47 -2.91 9.49
C LEU A 177 5.04 -1.65 10.15
N ASP A 178 4.81 -0.47 9.58
CA ASP A 178 5.34 0.80 10.09
C ASP A 178 4.19 1.71 10.57
N THR A 179 4.05 1.82 11.88
CA THR A 179 2.95 2.53 12.54
C THR A 179 3.34 3.97 12.84
N GLY A 180 2.48 4.93 12.46
CA GLY A 180 2.76 6.36 12.67
C GLY A 180 3.94 6.87 11.84
N CYS A 181 4.05 6.39 10.60
CA CYS A 181 5.23 6.49 9.73
C CYS A 181 5.68 7.91 9.35
N GLY A 182 4.87 8.94 9.60
CA GLY A 182 5.11 10.30 9.09
C GLY A 182 5.24 10.29 7.56
N VAL A 183 6.37 10.76 7.04
CA VAL A 183 6.70 10.71 5.60
C VAL A 183 7.28 9.36 5.14
N ALA A 184 7.25 8.33 5.99
CA ALA A 184 7.75 6.97 5.74
C ALA A 184 9.25 6.87 5.42
N SER A 185 10.09 7.71 6.06
CA SER A 185 11.56 7.68 5.86
C SER A 185 12.18 6.32 6.20
N TRP A 186 11.71 5.66 7.26
CA TRP A 186 12.20 4.32 7.62
C TRP A 186 11.90 3.30 6.52
N GLY A 187 10.63 3.18 6.10
CA GLY A 187 10.22 2.31 5.01
C GLY A 187 10.94 2.60 3.69
N ALA A 188 11.17 3.89 3.38
CA ALA A 188 11.88 4.31 2.18
C ALA A 188 13.34 3.82 2.11
N TYR A 189 14.02 3.76 3.25
CA TYR A 189 15.42 3.35 3.34
C TYR A 189 15.56 1.83 3.52
N LEU A 190 14.57 1.17 4.15
CA LEU A 190 14.47 -0.30 4.23
C LEU A 190 14.43 -1.00 2.87
N LEU A 191 13.89 -0.34 1.84
CA LEU A 191 13.89 -0.86 0.47
C LEU A 191 15.29 -1.18 -0.05
N LYS A 192 16.34 -0.46 0.40
CA LYS A 192 17.74 -0.78 0.06
C LYS A 192 18.19 -2.13 0.63
N ARG A 193 17.57 -2.57 1.74
CA ARG A 193 17.81 -3.86 2.39
C ARG A 193 16.79 -4.92 1.94
N ASN A 194 16.05 -4.64 0.85
CA ASN A 194 15.03 -5.52 0.29
C ASN A 194 13.92 -5.88 1.29
N VAL A 195 13.55 -4.93 2.15
CA VAL A 195 12.40 -5.03 3.06
C VAL A 195 11.28 -4.11 2.58
N LEU A 196 10.09 -4.67 2.43
CA LEU A 196 8.87 -3.94 2.10
C LEU A 196 8.14 -3.54 3.38
N ALA A 197 8.20 -2.26 3.73
CA ALA A 197 7.41 -1.71 4.82
C ALA A 197 6.05 -1.25 4.31
N MET A 198 4.97 -1.74 4.91
CA MET A 198 3.63 -1.16 4.77
C MET A 198 3.48 -0.08 5.84
N SER A 199 3.66 1.17 5.43
CA SER A 199 3.56 2.33 6.31
C SER A 199 2.12 2.84 6.42
N PHE A 200 1.68 3.18 7.62
CA PHE A 200 0.39 3.85 7.77
C PHE A 200 0.40 4.92 8.85
N ALA A 201 -0.37 5.98 8.58
CA ALA A 201 -0.62 7.07 9.49
C ALA A 201 -2.02 7.65 9.19
N PRO A 202 -2.66 8.29 10.18
CA PRO A 202 -3.93 8.96 9.94
C PRO A 202 -3.75 10.11 8.95
N ARG A 203 -4.84 10.53 8.30
CA ARG A 203 -4.82 11.79 7.53
C ARG A 203 -4.43 12.92 8.49
N ASP A 204 -3.33 13.58 8.20
CA ASP A 204 -2.73 14.54 9.11
C ASP A 204 -3.32 15.94 8.93
N SER A 205 -3.27 16.75 9.99
CA SER A 205 -3.66 18.16 9.97
C SER A 205 -2.77 19.02 9.06
N HIS A 206 -1.61 18.51 8.66
CA HIS A 206 -0.66 19.17 7.75
C HIS A 206 -0.83 18.68 6.30
N GLU A 207 -1.93 17.97 6.05
CA GLU A 207 -2.53 17.60 4.76
C GLU A 207 -1.78 16.55 3.91
N ALA A 208 -0.49 16.26 4.16
CA ALA A 208 0.34 15.60 3.15
C ALA A 208 1.32 14.50 3.62
N GLN A 209 1.35 14.06 4.89
CA GLN A 209 2.40 13.11 5.34
C GLN A 209 2.44 11.79 4.54
N VAL A 210 1.32 11.07 4.51
CA VAL A 210 1.18 9.84 3.73
C VAL A 210 1.24 10.14 2.23
N GLN A 211 0.72 11.29 1.79
CA GLN A 211 0.80 11.73 0.40
C GLN A 211 2.26 11.86 -0.07
N PHE A 212 3.16 12.43 0.74
CA PHE A 212 4.58 12.50 0.43
C PHE A 212 5.22 11.11 0.34
N ALA A 213 4.88 10.19 1.24
CA ALA A 213 5.39 8.81 1.16
C ALA A 213 5.02 8.16 -0.19
N LEU A 214 3.75 8.26 -0.57
CA LEU A 214 3.24 7.75 -1.84
C LEU A 214 3.88 8.45 -3.03
N GLU A 215 4.07 9.77 -2.97
CA GLU A 215 4.66 10.55 -4.06
C GLU A 215 6.15 10.22 -4.28
N ARG A 216 6.86 9.89 -3.20
CA ARG A 216 8.24 9.39 -3.23
C ARG A 216 8.37 7.96 -3.78
N GLY A 217 7.26 7.23 -3.87
CA GLY A 217 7.21 5.84 -4.31
C GLY A 217 7.45 4.82 -3.19
N VAL A 218 7.02 5.15 -1.96
CA VAL A 218 7.11 4.31 -0.75
C VAL A 218 5.73 3.72 -0.46
N PRO A 219 5.61 2.41 -0.13
CA PRO A 219 4.32 1.81 0.19
C PRO A 219 3.70 2.45 1.43
N ALA A 220 2.52 3.03 1.30
CA ALA A 220 1.80 3.61 2.42
C ALA A 220 0.28 3.60 2.23
N VAL A 221 -0.46 3.66 3.33
CA VAL A 221 -1.92 3.84 3.35
C VAL A 221 -2.34 4.82 4.45
N ILE A 222 -3.51 5.43 4.28
CA ILE A 222 -4.12 6.22 5.35
C ILE A 222 -4.80 5.24 6.31
N GLY A 223 -4.45 5.30 7.59
CA GLY A 223 -5.01 4.40 8.59
C GLY A 223 -4.61 4.74 10.01
N VAL A 224 -5.25 4.09 10.98
CA VAL A 224 -4.97 4.29 12.40
C VAL A 224 -5.19 2.98 13.16
N LEU A 225 -4.49 2.80 14.27
CA LEU A 225 -4.89 1.84 15.30
C LEU A 225 -5.97 2.49 16.16
N GLY A 226 -7.24 2.19 15.83
CA GLY A 226 -8.41 2.78 16.47
C GLY A 226 -9.15 1.79 17.37
N SER A 227 -10.28 1.32 16.87
CA SER A 227 -11.17 0.30 17.41
C SER A 227 -11.42 -0.85 16.43
N ILE A 228 -11.06 -0.68 15.14
CA ILE A 228 -11.20 -1.69 14.08
C ILE A 228 -9.86 -2.40 13.81
N LYS A 229 -9.91 -3.71 13.56
CA LYS A 229 -8.74 -4.54 13.21
C LYS A 229 -8.08 -4.00 11.95
N LEU A 230 -6.75 -4.10 11.87
CA LEU A 230 -6.02 -3.82 10.66
C LEU A 230 -6.46 -4.80 9.55
N PRO A 231 -6.58 -4.33 8.29
CA PRO A 231 -7.04 -5.13 7.15
C PRO A 231 -5.96 -6.08 6.61
N TYR A 232 -5.24 -6.74 7.51
CA TYR A 232 -4.20 -7.72 7.25
C TYR A 232 -4.56 -9.05 7.94
N PRO A 233 -4.21 -10.20 7.33
CA PRO A 233 -4.42 -11.49 7.94
C PRO A 233 -3.51 -11.65 9.17
N PRO A 234 -3.82 -12.58 10.09
CA PRO A 234 -2.88 -12.97 11.13
C PRO A 234 -1.55 -13.45 10.53
N ARG A 235 -0.44 -13.19 11.23
CA ARG A 235 0.92 -13.61 10.83
C ARG A 235 1.29 -13.08 9.44
N ALA A 236 1.04 -11.79 9.17
CA ALA A 236 1.38 -11.14 7.90
C ALA A 236 2.84 -10.65 7.85
N PHE A 237 3.31 -10.01 8.92
CA PHE A 237 4.57 -9.27 8.95
C PHE A 237 5.69 -10.00 9.69
N ASP A 238 6.91 -9.90 9.17
CA ASP A 238 8.11 -10.42 9.85
C ASP A 238 8.63 -9.43 10.93
N MET A 239 8.29 -8.15 10.78
CA MET A 239 8.66 -7.09 11.72
C MET A 239 7.54 -6.05 11.86
N ALA A 240 7.36 -5.48 13.05
CA ALA A 240 6.50 -4.33 13.30
C ALA A 240 7.30 -3.22 13.99
N HIS A 241 7.04 -1.97 13.62
CA HIS A 241 7.84 -0.82 14.03
C HIS A 241 6.97 0.37 14.42
N CYS A 242 7.38 1.04 15.49
CA CYS A 242 6.89 2.34 15.91
C CYS A 242 8.08 3.21 16.32
N SER A 243 8.17 4.42 15.76
CA SER A 243 9.11 5.44 16.22
C SER A 243 8.34 6.71 16.59
N ARG A 244 8.16 6.96 17.88
CA ARG A 244 7.31 8.05 18.43
C ARG A 244 5.95 8.15 17.75
N CYS A 245 5.29 7.01 17.54
CA CYS A 245 4.02 6.94 16.81
C CYS A 245 2.81 7.49 17.59
N LEU A 246 3.00 7.91 18.86
CA LEU A 246 1.95 8.45 19.76
C LEU A 246 0.79 7.48 19.99
N ILE A 247 1.04 6.17 19.82
CA ILE A 247 0.10 5.11 20.15
C ILE A 247 0.30 4.76 21.63
N PRO A 248 -0.76 4.82 22.46
CA PRO A 248 -0.66 4.45 23.87
C PRO A 248 -0.67 2.92 23.98
N TRP A 249 0.47 2.27 23.75
CA TRP A 249 0.59 0.82 23.62
C TRP A 249 0.07 0.04 24.84
N GLY A 250 0.30 0.56 26.04
CA GLY A 250 -0.19 -0.04 27.30
C GLY A 250 -1.62 0.34 27.70
N ALA A 251 -2.35 1.11 26.89
CA ALA A 251 -3.73 1.49 27.16
C ALA A 251 -4.73 0.45 26.63
N ASN A 252 -6.00 0.58 27.03
CA ASN A 252 -7.11 -0.29 26.61
C ASN A 252 -6.77 -1.79 26.76
N ASP A 253 -6.22 -2.17 27.91
CA ASP A 253 -5.81 -3.54 28.24
C ASP A 253 -4.84 -4.15 27.22
N GLY A 254 -3.98 -3.33 26.60
CA GLY A 254 -2.99 -3.77 25.63
C GLY A 254 -3.55 -4.13 24.26
N MET A 255 -4.80 -3.75 23.95
CA MET A 255 -5.48 -4.10 22.70
C MET A 255 -4.67 -3.78 21.43
N TYR A 256 -3.91 -2.68 21.43
CA TYR A 256 -3.06 -2.32 20.29
C TYR A 256 -1.87 -3.26 20.11
N MET A 257 -1.25 -3.70 21.21
CA MET A 257 -0.18 -4.70 21.17
C MET A 257 -0.73 -6.07 20.77
N MET A 258 -1.94 -6.43 21.21
CA MET A 258 -2.63 -7.65 20.79
C MET A 258 -2.95 -7.66 19.28
N GLU A 259 -3.32 -6.50 18.71
CA GLU A 259 -3.52 -6.39 17.26
C GLU A 259 -2.19 -6.49 16.48
N VAL A 260 -1.10 -5.91 17.00
CA VAL A 260 0.25 -6.11 16.45
C VAL A 260 0.64 -7.58 16.56
N ASP A 261 0.38 -8.23 17.69
CA ASP A 261 0.65 -9.66 17.90
C ASP A 261 -0.07 -10.53 16.86
N ARG A 262 -1.34 -10.25 16.61
CA ARG A 262 -2.13 -10.97 15.60
C ARG A 262 -1.44 -10.92 14.24
N VAL A 263 -1.01 -9.75 13.78
CA VAL A 263 -0.42 -9.57 12.44
C VAL A 263 1.08 -9.89 12.38
N LEU A 264 1.76 -9.95 13.53
CA LEU A 264 3.18 -10.32 13.61
C LEU A 264 3.35 -11.84 13.56
N ARG A 265 4.27 -12.30 12.72
CA ARG A 265 4.59 -13.72 12.60
C ARG A 265 5.28 -14.26 13.87
N PRO A 266 5.06 -15.54 14.21
CA PRO A 266 5.89 -16.23 15.20
C PRO A 266 7.37 -16.10 14.85
N GLY A 267 8.21 -15.78 15.84
CA GLY A 267 9.63 -15.48 15.63
C GLY A 267 9.94 -14.06 15.14
N GLY A 268 8.93 -13.26 14.78
CA GLY A 268 9.05 -11.90 14.29
C GLY A 268 9.43 -10.88 15.35
N TYR A 269 9.74 -9.66 14.91
CA TYR A 269 10.29 -8.60 15.77
C TYR A 269 9.33 -7.42 15.94
N TRP A 270 9.21 -6.89 17.15
CA TRP A 270 8.58 -5.60 17.40
C TRP A 270 9.61 -4.60 17.89
N VAL A 271 9.65 -3.43 17.24
CA VAL A 271 10.59 -2.35 17.55
C VAL A 271 9.81 -1.13 18.02
N LEU A 272 10.10 -0.66 19.23
CA LEU A 272 9.58 0.59 19.77
C LEU A 272 10.73 1.56 19.99
N SER A 273 10.62 2.76 19.41
CA SER A 273 11.62 3.82 19.56
C SER A 273 11.04 5.13 20.09
N GLY A 274 11.68 5.70 21.10
CA GLY A 274 11.24 6.89 21.83
C GLY A 274 10.44 6.57 23.09
N PRO A 275 9.67 7.54 23.61
CA PRO A 275 8.97 7.36 24.88
C PRO A 275 8.10 6.08 24.86
N PRO A 276 8.12 5.28 25.95
CA PRO A 276 8.83 5.52 27.20
C PRO A 276 10.28 4.99 27.27
N ILE A 277 10.80 4.36 26.21
CA ILE A 277 12.12 3.70 26.23
C ILE A 277 13.24 4.69 26.52
N ASN A 278 14.15 4.36 27.45
CA ASN A 278 15.21 5.25 27.93
C ASN A 278 14.68 6.56 28.56
N TRP A 279 13.53 6.49 29.25
CA TRP A 279 12.97 7.62 29.99
C TRP A 279 13.90 8.20 31.06
N LYS A 280 14.73 7.36 31.69
CA LYS A 280 15.67 7.78 32.75
C LYS A 280 16.58 8.91 32.30
N SER A 281 16.96 8.91 31.02
CA SER A 281 17.84 9.91 30.41
C SER A 281 17.09 11.08 29.78
N ASN A 282 15.81 10.90 29.40
CA ASN A 282 15.11 11.82 28.49
C ASN A 282 13.83 12.47 29.07
N TYR A 283 13.37 12.08 30.26
CA TYR A 283 12.09 12.55 30.82
C TYR A 283 11.93 14.08 30.84
N GLN A 284 13.01 14.82 31.14
CA GLN A 284 13.03 16.29 31.15
C GLN A 284 12.76 16.87 29.75
N ALA A 285 13.41 16.33 28.71
CA ALA A 285 13.26 16.76 27.33
C ALA A 285 11.85 16.47 26.79
N TRP A 286 11.18 15.44 27.32
CA TRP A 286 9.81 15.09 26.95
C TRP A 286 8.75 15.77 27.79
N GLN A 287 9.14 16.56 28.80
CA GLN A 287 8.23 17.27 29.70
C GLN A 287 7.19 16.32 30.35
N ARG A 288 7.63 15.12 30.73
CA ARG A 288 6.82 14.11 31.43
C ARG A 288 7.48 13.71 32.74
N SER A 289 6.70 13.25 33.71
CA SER A 289 7.24 12.80 34.99
C SER A 289 7.93 11.45 34.85
N LYS A 290 8.81 11.12 35.80
CA LYS A 290 9.50 9.83 35.81
C LYS A 290 8.51 8.69 36.05
N GLU A 291 7.57 8.93 36.96
CA GLU A 291 6.57 7.97 37.40
C GLU A 291 5.64 7.56 36.25
N ASP A 292 5.20 8.54 35.45
CA ASP A 292 4.34 8.32 34.28
C ASP A 292 5.05 7.47 33.19
N LEU A 293 6.31 7.80 32.89
CA LEU A 293 7.09 7.06 31.89
C LEU A 293 7.49 5.66 32.38
N GLU A 294 7.84 5.53 33.66
CA GLU A 294 8.14 4.24 34.28
C GLU A 294 6.92 3.32 34.27
N GLU A 295 5.74 3.84 34.64
CA GLU A 295 4.50 3.10 34.60
C GLU A 295 4.12 2.70 33.16
N GLU A 296 4.28 3.61 32.19
CA GLU A 296 4.01 3.30 30.78
C GLU A 296 4.94 2.20 30.26
N GLN A 297 6.24 2.27 30.52
CA GLN A 297 7.18 1.22 30.11
C GLN A 297 6.87 -0.10 30.80
N LYS A 298 6.57 -0.09 32.10
CA LYS A 298 6.23 -1.28 32.88
C LYS A 298 5.01 -1.98 32.30
N ARG A 299 3.94 -1.25 32.00
CA ARG A 299 2.73 -1.82 31.38
C ARG A 299 3.01 -2.44 30.01
N ILE A 300 3.84 -1.80 29.19
CA ILE A 300 4.25 -2.36 27.89
C ILE A 300 5.00 -3.68 28.08
N GLU A 301 5.91 -3.75 29.06
CA GLU A 301 6.68 -4.96 29.35
C GLU A 301 5.80 -6.09 29.91
N GLU A 302 4.85 -5.79 30.81
CA GLU A 302 3.86 -6.75 31.32
C GLU A 302 2.99 -7.33 30.19
N ILE A 303 2.51 -6.49 29.26
CA ILE A 303 1.73 -6.94 28.10
C ILE A 303 2.59 -7.76 27.14
N ALA A 304 3.84 -7.36 26.91
CA ALA A 304 4.76 -8.11 26.07
C ALA A 304 5.00 -9.52 26.63
N GLU A 305 5.18 -9.65 27.96
CA GLU A 305 5.29 -10.94 28.63
C GLU A 305 4.03 -11.80 28.46
N LEU A 306 2.83 -11.21 28.66
CA LEU A 306 1.54 -11.87 28.42
C LEU A 306 1.35 -12.35 26.97
N LEU A 307 1.90 -11.61 26.01
CA LEU A 307 1.90 -11.96 24.59
C LEU A 307 2.99 -12.97 24.19
N CYS A 308 3.77 -13.47 25.16
CA CYS A 308 4.91 -14.36 24.92
C CYS A 308 5.97 -13.69 24.04
N TRP A 309 6.32 -12.44 24.32
CA TRP A 309 7.39 -11.71 23.66
C TRP A 309 8.57 -11.56 24.59
N GLU A 310 9.77 -11.78 24.06
CA GLU A 310 11.02 -11.63 24.79
C GLU A 310 11.69 -10.31 24.39
N LYS A 311 12.12 -9.52 25.38
CA LYS A 311 12.92 -8.31 25.13
C LYS A 311 14.34 -8.72 24.75
N SER A 312 14.64 -8.67 23.45
CA SER A 312 15.93 -9.07 22.88
C SER A 312 17.02 -8.03 23.09
N SER A 313 16.67 -6.74 23.11
CA SER A 313 17.62 -5.65 23.24
C SER A 313 16.97 -4.34 23.68
N GLU A 314 17.71 -3.50 24.39
CA GLU A 314 17.41 -2.09 24.63
C GLU A 314 18.69 -1.28 24.43
N ILE A 315 18.74 -0.44 23.41
CA ILE A 315 19.93 0.34 23.01
C ILE A 315 19.53 1.80 22.83
N GLY A 316 19.92 2.64 23.78
CA GLY A 316 19.49 4.04 23.79
C GLY A 316 17.96 4.11 23.79
N ASP A 317 17.38 4.90 22.89
CA ASP A 317 15.93 5.10 22.80
C ASP A 317 15.17 3.96 22.08
N ILE A 318 15.82 2.81 21.82
CA ILE A 318 15.26 1.70 21.04
C ILE A 318 15.11 0.48 21.93
N ALA A 319 13.93 -0.14 21.93
CA ALA A 319 13.72 -1.46 22.48
C ALA A 319 13.19 -2.42 21.39
N ILE A 320 13.71 -3.65 21.41
CA ILE A 320 13.40 -4.69 20.43
C ILE A 320 12.90 -5.92 21.17
N TRP A 321 11.67 -6.33 20.87
CA TRP A 321 11.09 -7.58 21.33
C TRP A 321 11.04 -8.58 20.19
N ARG A 322 11.11 -9.87 20.54
CA ARG A 322 10.92 -10.98 19.62
C ARG A 322 9.74 -11.81 20.10
N LYS A 323 8.75 -11.98 19.23
CA LYS A 323 7.64 -12.91 19.44
C LYS A 323 8.16 -14.33 19.43
N ARG A 324 7.78 -15.17 20.39
CA ARG A 324 8.17 -16.59 20.42
C ARG A 324 7.65 -17.34 19.18
N ILE A 325 8.28 -18.47 18.87
CA ILE A 325 7.98 -19.23 17.64
C ILE A 325 6.71 -20.09 17.75
N ASN A 326 6.26 -20.39 18.98
CA ASN A 326 5.05 -21.15 19.28
C ASN A 326 4.62 -20.92 20.75
N SER A 327 3.52 -21.55 21.18
CA SER A 327 3.03 -21.49 22.55
C SER A 327 3.92 -22.23 23.55
N ASP A 328 4.55 -23.33 23.15
CA ASP A 328 5.31 -24.22 24.04
C ASP A 328 6.63 -23.58 24.49
N SER A 329 7.16 -22.66 23.67
CA SER A 329 8.34 -21.83 23.97
C SER A 329 8.03 -20.61 24.84
N CYS A 330 6.81 -20.49 25.38
CA CYS A 330 6.41 -19.41 26.28
C CYS A 330 6.39 -19.87 27.75
N PRO A 331 7.38 -19.47 28.57
CA PRO A 331 7.38 -19.76 30.01
C PRO A 331 6.20 -19.06 30.70
N GLY A 332 5.51 -19.73 31.62
CA GLY A 332 4.49 -19.12 32.49
C GLY A 332 3.04 -19.15 31.98
N ARG A 333 2.79 -19.48 30.71
CA ARG A 333 1.42 -19.52 30.16
C ARG A 333 0.57 -20.69 30.66
N GLN A 334 1.20 -21.74 31.16
CA GLN A 334 0.51 -22.94 31.65
C GLN A 334 -0.15 -22.74 33.02
N ASP A 335 0.24 -21.70 33.77
CA ASP A 335 -0.18 -21.47 35.16
C ASP A 335 -1.07 -20.22 35.36
N GLU A 336 -1.36 -19.44 34.30
CA GLU A 336 -2.21 -18.25 34.38
C GLU A 336 -3.62 -18.46 33.77
N PRO A 337 -4.64 -18.78 34.59
CA PRO A 337 -6.03 -18.96 34.13
C PRO A 337 -6.73 -17.67 33.62
N SER A 338 -6.05 -16.52 33.57
CA SER A 338 -6.62 -15.19 33.28
C SER A 338 -6.42 -14.66 31.86
N VAL A 339 -5.64 -15.30 30.99
CA VAL A 339 -5.39 -14.78 29.63
C VAL A 339 -6.60 -15.05 28.73
N LYS A 340 -7.36 -14.00 28.41
CA LYS A 340 -8.49 -14.09 27.46
C LYS A 340 -7.96 -14.38 26.06
N MET A 341 -8.24 -15.58 25.54
CA MET A 341 -7.97 -15.93 24.15
C MET A 341 -9.08 -15.44 23.24
N CYS A 342 -8.71 -15.00 22.03
CA CYS A 342 -9.69 -14.71 20.99
C CYS A 342 -10.30 -16.01 20.48
N GLU A 343 -11.55 -15.96 20.02
CA GLU A 343 -12.10 -17.04 19.20
C GLU A 343 -11.20 -17.27 17.97
N ILE A 344 -11.17 -18.52 17.47
CA ILE A 344 -10.30 -18.90 16.35
C ILE A 344 -10.48 -17.90 15.22
N VAL A 345 -9.40 -17.16 14.96
CA VAL A 345 -9.42 -16.00 14.07
C VAL A 345 -9.39 -16.50 12.64
N ASN A 346 -10.54 -16.56 12.00
CA ASN A 346 -10.61 -16.59 10.54
C ASN A 346 -9.99 -15.32 9.97
N ASP A 347 -9.52 -15.37 8.72
CA ASP A 347 -8.95 -14.21 8.01
C ASP A 347 -10.01 -13.11 7.69
N ASP A 348 -11.26 -13.23 8.19
CA ASP A 348 -12.33 -12.23 8.11
C ASP A 348 -12.08 -11.09 9.12
N VAL A 349 -11.40 -10.05 8.67
CA VAL A 349 -10.99 -8.89 9.49
C VAL A 349 -11.64 -7.56 9.06
N TRP A 350 -12.33 -7.53 7.92
CA TRP A 350 -12.87 -6.29 7.36
C TRP A 350 -13.99 -5.71 8.24
N TYR A 351 -13.81 -4.46 8.68
CA TYR A 351 -14.69 -3.77 9.65
C TYR A 351 -14.98 -4.54 10.96
N LYS A 352 -14.12 -5.50 11.33
CA LYS A 352 -14.24 -6.18 12.63
C LYS A 352 -13.61 -5.34 13.72
N LYS A 353 -14.29 -5.26 14.87
CA LYS A 353 -13.73 -4.60 16.05
C LYS A 353 -12.52 -5.36 16.57
N MET A 354 -11.53 -4.62 17.06
CA MET A 354 -10.47 -5.16 17.89
C MET A 354 -11.06 -5.58 19.24
N GLU A 355 -10.42 -6.58 19.83
CA GLU A 355 -10.80 -7.14 21.11
C GLU A 355 -9.55 -7.22 21.98
N ALA A 356 -9.71 -6.99 23.28
CA ALA A 356 -8.65 -7.21 24.26
C ALA A 356 -8.55 -8.72 24.56
N CYS A 357 -8.02 -9.48 23.60
CA CYS A 357 -7.75 -10.91 23.70
C CYS A 357 -6.49 -11.28 22.91
N VAL A 358 -5.84 -12.37 23.31
CA VAL A 358 -4.64 -12.86 22.63
C VAL A 358 -5.03 -13.80 21.50
N SER A 359 -4.42 -13.60 20.33
CA SER A 359 -4.62 -14.50 19.19
C SER A 359 -3.91 -15.84 19.44
N PRO A 360 -4.59 -16.99 19.29
CA PRO A 360 -3.95 -18.28 19.50
C PRO A 360 -2.87 -18.54 18.45
N TYR A 361 -1.78 -19.18 18.86
CA TYR A 361 -0.84 -19.76 17.91
C TYR A 361 -1.51 -20.92 17.17
N PRO A 362 -1.22 -21.14 15.88
CA PRO A 362 -1.50 -22.43 15.25
C PRO A 362 -0.82 -23.56 16.02
N GLU A 363 -1.46 -24.74 16.04
CA GLU A 363 -0.92 -25.93 16.69
C GLU A 363 0.43 -26.36 16.09
N VAL A 364 1.29 -26.92 16.94
CA VAL A 364 2.63 -27.44 16.59
C VAL A 364 2.81 -28.83 17.18
N ASN A 365 3.69 -29.64 16.58
CA ASN A 365 3.97 -30.99 17.06
C ASN A 365 5.09 -31.04 18.10
N ASN A 366 5.95 -30.01 18.15
CA ASN A 366 7.07 -29.90 19.09
C ASN A 366 7.47 -28.43 19.32
N ALA A 367 8.29 -28.20 20.34
CA ALA A 367 8.71 -26.88 20.78
C ALA A 367 9.65 -26.14 19.81
N ASP A 368 10.28 -26.82 18.85
CA ASP A 368 11.18 -26.21 17.86
C ASP A 368 10.43 -25.80 16.57
N GLU A 369 9.19 -26.25 16.38
CA GLU A 369 8.39 -25.97 15.19
C GLU A 369 7.83 -24.54 15.21
N VAL A 370 7.98 -23.82 14.09
CA VAL A 370 7.40 -22.49 13.91
C VAL A 370 5.91 -22.60 13.68
N ALA A 371 5.12 -21.96 14.54
CA ALA A 371 3.66 -22.06 14.51
C ALA A 371 3.05 -21.59 13.18
N GLY A 372 2.40 -22.55 12.51
CA GLY A 372 1.81 -22.44 11.19
C GLY A 372 2.82 -22.23 10.05
N GLY A 373 4.03 -22.75 10.24
CA GLY A 373 4.99 -23.07 9.19
C GLY A 373 6.17 -22.11 9.07
N GLU A 374 7.37 -22.67 8.94
CA GLU A 374 8.58 -21.94 8.62
C GLU A 374 8.57 -21.45 7.16
N LEU A 375 9.13 -20.25 6.93
CA LEU A 375 9.24 -19.65 5.61
C LEU A 375 10.69 -19.65 5.14
N GLN A 376 10.87 -19.88 3.84
CA GLN A 376 12.16 -19.65 3.19
C GLN A 376 12.55 -18.17 3.28
N THR A 377 13.85 -17.88 3.22
CA THR A 377 14.35 -16.50 3.10
C THR A 377 14.03 -15.95 1.72
N PHE A 378 13.92 -14.62 1.60
CA PHE A 378 13.79 -13.97 0.30
C PHE A 378 15.16 -13.92 -0.42
N PRO A 379 15.26 -14.23 -1.72
CA PRO A 379 14.18 -14.29 -2.73
C PRO A 379 13.49 -15.65 -2.94
N GLU A 380 14.02 -16.74 -2.39
CA GLU A 380 13.46 -18.10 -2.59
C GLU A 380 11.99 -18.18 -2.13
N ARG A 381 11.67 -17.47 -1.04
CA ARG A 381 10.31 -17.28 -0.50
C ARG A 381 9.26 -16.92 -1.55
N LEU A 382 9.62 -16.18 -2.60
CA LEU A 382 8.68 -15.64 -3.58
C LEU A 382 7.91 -16.72 -4.36
N TYR A 383 8.54 -17.87 -4.58
CA TYR A 383 7.99 -19.00 -5.34
C TYR A 383 7.95 -20.32 -4.55
N ALA A 384 8.47 -20.33 -3.32
CA ALA A 384 8.29 -21.45 -2.39
C ALA A 384 6.79 -21.69 -2.13
N VAL A 385 6.42 -22.94 -1.90
CA VAL A 385 5.03 -23.30 -1.56
C VAL A 385 4.70 -22.72 -0.18
N PRO A 386 3.72 -21.81 -0.06
CA PRO A 386 3.35 -21.21 1.21
C PRO A 386 2.79 -22.25 2.21
N PRO A 387 3.14 -22.17 3.51
CA PRO A 387 2.64 -23.11 4.52
C PRO A 387 1.12 -23.28 4.54
N ARG A 388 0.34 -22.19 4.37
CA ARG A 388 -1.13 -22.26 4.31
C ARG A 388 -1.66 -23.10 3.16
N ILE A 389 -0.89 -23.25 2.08
CA ILE A 389 -1.24 -24.10 0.94
C ILE A 389 -0.85 -25.55 1.24
N SER A 390 0.35 -25.81 1.76
CA SER A 390 0.78 -27.17 2.10
C SER A 390 -0.02 -27.80 3.25
N SER A 391 -0.52 -27.00 4.19
CA SER A 391 -1.38 -27.45 5.30
C SER A 391 -2.85 -27.63 4.90
N GLY A 392 -3.24 -27.22 3.68
CA GLY A 392 -4.63 -27.21 3.25
C GLY A 392 -5.52 -26.14 3.92
N SER A 393 -4.92 -25.13 4.56
CA SER A 393 -5.65 -24.05 5.24
C SER A 393 -6.36 -23.08 4.29
N VAL A 394 -6.07 -23.13 2.99
CA VAL A 394 -6.80 -22.38 1.95
C VAL A 394 -7.67 -23.35 1.13
N PRO A 395 -8.99 -23.41 1.40
CA PRO A 395 -9.89 -24.33 0.70
C PRO A 395 -9.83 -24.20 -0.81
N GLY A 396 -9.69 -25.33 -1.50
CA GLY A 396 -9.67 -25.40 -2.96
C GLY A 396 -8.39 -24.82 -3.62
N VAL A 397 -7.30 -24.67 -2.87
CA VAL A 397 -5.97 -24.37 -3.42
C VAL A 397 -5.02 -25.50 -3.07
N THR A 398 -4.43 -26.14 -4.09
CA THR A 398 -3.44 -27.22 -3.92
C THR A 398 -2.06 -26.73 -4.33
N VAL A 399 -1.03 -27.51 -4.01
CA VAL A 399 0.34 -27.23 -4.44
C VAL A 399 0.44 -27.19 -5.96
N GLU A 400 -0.23 -28.12 -6.66
CA GLU A 400 -0.25 -28.17 -8.12
C GLU A 400 -0.95 -26.96 -8.71
N SER A 401 -2.09 -26.53 -8.14
CA SER A 401 -2.82 -25.37 -8.64
C SER A 401 -2.02 -24.08 -8.43
N TYR A 402 -1.34 -23.91 -7.29
CA TYR A 402 -0.40 -22.82 -7.03
C TYR A 402 0.75 -22.78 -8.05
N GLN A 403 1.39 -23.91 -8.32
CA GLN A 403 2.47 -23.99 -9.31
C GLN A 403 1.97 -23.69 -10.73
N LYS A 404 0.78 -24.18 -11.10
CA LYS A 404 0.16 -23.88 -12.38
C LYS A 404 -0.12 -22.38 -12.53
N GLU A 405 -0.68 -21.76 -11.49
CA GLU A 405 -1.01 -20.34 -11.48
C GLU A 405 0.26 -19.47 -11.67
N ASN A 406 1.36 -19.81 -11.00
CA ASN A 406 2.66 -19.15 -11.21
C ASN A 406 3.16 -19.23 -12.67
N ARG A 407 2.99 -20.38 -13.34
CA ARG A 407 3.38 -20.55 -14.75
C ARG A 407 2.50 -19.71 -15.67
N VAL A 408 1.19 -19.69 -15.39
CA VAL A 408 0.20 -18.91 -16.14
C VAL A 408 0.47 -17.41 -16.01
N TRP A 409 0.73 -16.90 -14.79
CA TRP A 409 1.04 -15.48 -14.61
C TRP A 409 2.35 -15.03 -15.25
N LYS A 410 3.38 -15.89 -15.27
CA LYS A 410 4.60 -15.60 -16.05
C LYS A 410 4.28 -15.41 -17.54
N LYS A 411 3.38 -16.22 -18.09
CA LYS A 411 2.92 -16.10 -19.48
C LYS A 411 2.12 -14.81 -19.71
N HIS A 412 1.14 -14.51 -18.86
CA HIS A 412 0.36 -13.27 -18.94
C HIS A 412 1.25 -12.03 -18.90
N VAL A 413 2.19 -11.98 -17.95
CA VAL A 413 3.15 -10.86 -17.83
C VAL A 413 4.05 -10.74 -19.04
N MET A 414 4.50 -11.84 -19.64
CA MET A 414 5.25 -11.79 -20.91
C MET A 414 4.42 -11.18 -22.05
N ALA A 415 3.13 -11.50 -22.13
CA ALA A 415 2.23 -10.88 -23.10
C ALA A 415 2.04 -9.38 -22.82
N TYR A 416 1.80 -9.00 -21.56
CA TYR A 416 1.68 -7.60 -21.15
C TYR A 416 2.91 -6.78 -21.51
N LYS A 417 4.13 -7.32 -21.32
CA LYS A 417 5.39 -6.65 -21.70
C LYS A 417 5.50 -6.37 -23.19
N LYS A 418 4.89 -7.19 -24.05
CA LYS A 418 4.84 -6.96 -25.51
C LYS A 418 3.85 -5.84 -25.86
N ILE A 419 2.72 -5.77 -25.16
CA ILE A 419 1.67 -4.76 -25.39
C ILE A 419 2.10 -3.40 -24.82
N ASN A 420 2.58 -3.38 -23.59
CA ASN A 420 3.07 -2.21 -22.88
C ASN A 420 4.57 -2.36 -22.58
N LYS A 421 5.40 -1.82 -23.48
CA LYS A 421 6.86 -1.87 -23.36
C LYS A 421 7.39 -1.13 -22.13
N LEU A 422 6.61 -0.25 -21.50
CA LEU A 422 7.04 0.50 -20.32
C LEU A 422 7.12 -0.35 -19.04
N LEU A 423 6.48 -1.52 -19.01
CA LEU A 423 6.41 -2.40 -17.82
C LEU A 423 7.77 -2.82 -17.25
N HIS A 424 8.84 -2.82 -18.05
CA HIS A 424 10.18 -3.22 -17.61
C HIS A 424 11.20 -2.06 -17.64
N THR A 425 10.75 -0.82 -17.87
CA THR A 425 11.62 0.35 -18.02
C THR A 425 11.92 1.06 -16.69
N GLY A 426 11.22 0.70 -15.61
CA GLY A 426 11.22 1.45 -14.35
C GLY A 426 10.27 2.66 -14.34
N ARG A 427 9.49 2.89 -15.40
CA ARG A 427 8.49 3.97 -15.46
C ARG A 427 7.36 3.80 -14.43
N TYR A 428 6.97 2.57 -14.13
CA TYR A 428 5.93 2.27 -13.14
C TYR A 428 6.58 1.84 -11.83
N ARG A 429 6.34 2.62 -10.77
CA ARG A 429 6.90 2.38 -9.44
C ARG A 429 5.81 1.88 -8.49
N ASN A 430 4.73 2.66 -8.36
CA ASN A 430 3.59 2.35 -7.52
C ASN A 430 2.57 1.57 -8.36
N ILE A 431 2.49 0.26 -8.14
CA ILE A 431 1.57 -0.61 -8.88
C ILE A 431 0.49 -1.10 -7.92
N MET A 432 -0.75 -1.15 -8.40
CA MET A 432 -1.86 -1.76 -7.68
C MET A 432 -2.36 -2.97 -8.46
N ASP A 433 -2.49 -4.10 -7.76
CA ASP A 433 -3.22 -5.26 -8.27
C ASP A 433 -4.54 -5.36 -7.54
N MET A 434 -5.64 -5.07 -8.23
CA MET A 434 -6.96 -4.91 -7.61
C MET A 434 -7.60 -6.25 -7.19
N ASN A 435 -7.14 -7.36 -7.77
CA ASN A 435 -7.61 -8.70 -7.45
C ASN A 435 -6.43 -9.67 -7.49
N ALA A 436 -5.63 -9.64 -6.43
CA ALA A 436 -4.31 -10.26 -6.41
C ALA A 436 -4.31 -11.79 -6.39
N GLY A 437 -5.43 -12.43 -6.01
CA GLY A 437 -5.48 -13.88 -5.79
C GLY A 437 -4.33 -14.33 -4.89
N LEU A 438 -3.47 -15.23 -5.40
CA LEU A 438 -2.31 -15.74 -4.65
C LEU A 438 -1.04 -14.86 -4.79
N GLY A 439 -1.17 -13.62 -5.26
CA GLY A 439 -0.08 -12.66 -5.48
C GLY A 439 0.82 -12.99 -6.67
N SER A 440 0.34 -13.83 -7.59
CA SER A 440 1.14 -14.41 -8.67
C SER A 440 1.49 -13.38 -9.77
N PHE A 441 0.64 -12.37 -10.02
CA PHE A 441 0.98 -11.23 -10.86
C PHE A 441 2.18 -10.46 -10.28
N ALA A 442 2.08 -10.04 -9.02
CA ALA A 442 3.16 -9.32 -8.33
C ALA A 442 4.47 -10.11 -8.28
N ALA A 443 4.40 -11.43 -8.04
CA ALA A 443 5.57 -12.29 -8.09
C ALA A 443 6.22 -12.37 -9.47
N ALA A 444 5.42 -12.35 -10.55
CA ALA A 444 5.91 -12.40 -11.93
C ALA A 444 6.53 -11.07 -12.40
N ILE A 445 6.21 -9.94 -11.75
CA ILE A 445 6.77 -8.61 -12.06
C ILE A 445 7.77 -8.10 -11.01
N GLU A 446 8.09 -8.89 -9.98
CA GLU A 446 8.96 -8.50 -8.88
C GLU A 446 10.28 -7.89 -9.37
N SER A 447 10.64 -6.74 -8.81
CA SER A 447 11.83 -5.98 -9.15
C SER A 447 12.12 -4.91 -8.10
N SER A 448 13.40 -4.59 -7.90
CA SER A 448 13.85 -3.49 -7.04
C SER A 448 13.33 -2.11 -7.43
N GLN A 449 12.84 -1.95 -8.66
CA GLN A 449 12.35 -0.67 -9.20
C GLN A 449 10.88 -0.40 -8.90
N LEU A 450 10.10 -1.40 -8.47
CA LEU A 450 8.65 -1.28 -8.26
C LEU A 450 8.19 -1.90 -6.94
N TRP A 451 6.96 -1.62 -6.56
CA TRP A 451 6.26 -2.35 -5.52
C TRP A 451 4.79 -2.50 -5.93
N VAL A 452 4.15 -3.54 -5.41
CA VAL A 452 2.76 -3.85 -5.73
C VAL A 452 1.93 -3.84 -4.46
N MET A 453 0.88 -3.00 -4.43
CA MET A 453 -0.22 -3.13 -3.50
C MET A 453 -1.11 -4.29 -3.97
N ASN A 454 -0.99 -5.45 -3.33
CA ASN A 454 -1.80 -6.62 -3.65
C ASN A 454 -3.13 -6.52 -2.89
N VAL A 455 -4.22 -6.21 -3.59
CA VAL A 455 -5.54 -6.14 -2.97
C VAL A 455 -6.24 -7.49 -3.11
N VAL A 456 -6.72 -8.03 -1.98
CA VAL A 456 -7.61 -9.19 -1.97
C VAL A 456 -9.02 -8.68 -1.67
N PRO A 457 -9.93 -8.70 -2.65
CA PRO A 457 -11.31 -8.26 -2.47
C PRO A 457 -12.00 -9.02 -1.33
N THR A 458 -12.72 -8.31 -0.47
CA THR A 458 -13.48 -8.92 0.65
C THR A 458 -14.60 -9.84 0.17
N ILE A 459 -15.09 -9.64 -1.05
CA ILE A 459 -16.11 -10.47 -1.69
C ILE A 459 -15.53 -11.70 -2.40
N ALA A 460 -14.19 -11.84 -2.46
CA ALA A 460 -13.57 -13.00 -3.06
C ALA A 460 -13.91 -14.27 -2.26
N GLU A 461 -14.20 -15.37 -2.94
CA GLU A 461 -14.56 -16.65 -2.31
C GLU A 461 -13.43 -17.20 -1.41
N LYS A 462 -12.18 -16.87 -1.74
CA LYS A 462 -10.99 -17.40 -1.07
C LYS A 462 -10.21 -16.29 -0.39
N SER A 463 -10.02 -16.45 0.91
CA SER A 463 -9.13 -15.58 1.68
C SER A 463 -7.67 -15.95 1.41
N THR A 464 -7.01 -15.14 0.58
CA THR A 464 -5.68 -15.46 0.00
C THR A 464 -4.59 -14.48 0.40
N LEU A 465 -4.91 -13.42 1.15
CA LEU A 465 -3.92 -12.42 1.53
C LEU A 465 -2.82 -13.01 2.43
N GLY A 466 -3.15 -14.01 3.25
CA GLY A 466 -2.14 -14.74 4.05
C GLY A 466 -1.07 -15.38 3.16
N VAL A 467 -1.48 -15.94 2.03
CA VAL A 467 -0.58 -16.52 1.01
C VAL A 467 0.31 -15.45 0.40
N VAL A 468 -0.25 -14.29 0.04
CA VAL A 468 0.51 -13.14 -0.50
C VAL A 468 1.65 -12.75 0.44
N TYR A 469 1.36 -12.62 1.74
CA TYR A 469 2.36 -12.30 2.74
C TYR A 469 3.37 -13.43 2.97
N GLU A 470 2.96 -14.70 2.89
CA GLU A 470 3.89 -15.85 3.01
C GLU A 470 4.90 -15.90 1.86
N ARG A 471 4.57 -15.33 0.70
CA ARG A 471 5.51 -15.13 -0.42
C ARG A 471 6.47 -13.96 -0.24
N GLY A 472 6.32 -13.17 0.83
CA GLY A 472 7.13 -11.97 1.06
C GLY A 472 6.69 -10.76 0.24
N LEU A 473 5.40 -10.71 -0.12
CA LEU A 473 4.75 -9.56 -0.75
C LEU A 473 3.90 -8.80 0.28
N ILE A 474 3.47 -7.58 -0.06
CA ILE A 474 2.58 -6.76 0.79
C ILE A 474 1.23 -6.57 0.12
N GLY A 475 0.19 -6.41 0.93
CA GLY A 475 -1.17 -6.29 0.42
C GLY A 475 -2.20 -5.97 1.50
N ILE A 476 -3.46 -5.84 1.10
CA ILE A 476 -4.54 -5.40 1.97
C ILE A 476 -5.88 -6.01 1.57
N TYR A 477 -6.75 -6.29 2.54
CA TYR A 477 -8.15 -6.57 2.26
C TYR A 477 -8.88 -5.27 1.94
N HIS A 478 -9.75 -5.29 0.93
CA HIS A 478 -10.52 -4.11 0.56
C HIS A 478 -11.82 -4.47 -0.18
N ASP A 479 -12.82 -3.62 -0.05
CA ASP A 479 -14.04 -3.68 -0.85
C ASP A 479 -14.06 -2.54 -1.89
N TRP A 480 -13.98 -2.89 -3.18
CA TRP A 480 -14.03 -1.92 -4.29
C TRP A 480 -15.38 -1.21 -4.48
N CYS A 481 -16.42 -1.60 -3.73
CA CYS A 481 -17.64 -0.80 -3.65
C CYS A 481 -17.47 0.48 -2.79
N GLU A 482 -16.34 0.62 -2.12
CA GLU A 482 -15.94 1.78 -1.35
C GLU A 482 -14.61 2.35 -1.83
N ALA A 483 -14.31 3.62 -1.51
CA ALA A 483 -13.07 4.26 -1.95
C ALA A 483 -11.85 3.76 -1.17
N PHE A 484 -10.72 3.46 -1.79
CA PHE A 484 -9.51 2.98 -1.13
C PHE A 484 -8.90 4.04 -0.19
N SER A 485 -8.33 3.61 0.95
CA SER A 485 -7.70 4.50 1.95
C SER A 485 -6.34 5.05 1.48
N THR A 486 -6.34 5.84 0.42
CA THR A 486 -5.17 6.47 -0.20
C THR A 486 -5.50 7.84 -0.79
N TYR A 487 -4.48 8.64 -1.08
CA TYR A 487 -4.60 9.92 -1.77
C TYR A 487 -4.87 9.74 -3.26
N PRO A 488 -5.50 10.73 -3.94
CA PRO A 488 -5.58 10.73 -5.39
C PRO A 488 -4.19 10.69 -6.05
N ARG A 489 -4.10 10.17 -7.28
CA ARG A 489 -2.87 10.16 -8.10
C ARG A 489 -1.69 9.44 -7.42
N THR A 490 -1.95 8.28 -6.85
CA THR A 490 -0.98 7.47 -6.12
C THR A 490 -0.29 6.43 -7.00
N TYR A 491 -1.02 5.75 -7.89
CA TYR A 491 -0.52 4.60 -8.64
C TYR A 491 -0.15 4.98 -10.07
N ASP A 492 0.97 4.46 -10.56
CA ASP A 492 1.42 4.63 -11.94
C ASP A 492 0.79 3.59 -12.87
N LEU A 493 0.49 2.40 -12.34
CA LEU A 493 -0.15 1.29 -13.04
C LEU A 493 -1.19 0.64 -12.14
N ILE A 494 -2.40 0.42 -12.68
CA ILE A 494 -3.41 -0.42 -12.04
C ILE A 494 -3.62 -1.68 -12.88
N HIS A 495 -3.56 -2.84 -12.26
CA HIS A 495 -3.88 -4.12 -12.85
C HIS A 495 -5.23 -4.59 -12.29
N ALA A 496 -6.17 -4.90 -13.19
CA ALA A 496 -7.53 -5.30 -12.86
C ALA A 496 -7.86 -6.59 -13.61
N HIS A 497 -7.58 -7.74 -12.98
CA HIS A 497 -7.93 -9.07 -13.49
C HIS A 497 -9.25 -9.56 -12.90
N GLY A 498 -10.27 -9.74 -13.75
CA GLY A 498 -11.59 -10.25 -13.38
C GLY A 498 -12.35 -9.37 -12.37
N VAL A 499 -11.91 -8.13 -12.13
CA VAL A 499 -12.47 -7.25 -11.09
C VAL A 499 -13.94 -6.93 -11.38
N PHE A 500 -14.27 -6.61 -12.64
CA PHE A 500 -15.64 -6.22 -12.99
C PHE A 500 -16.57 -7.42 -13.06
N SER A 501 -16.06 -8.58 -13.45
CA SER A 501 -16.78 -9.85 -13.31
C SER A 501 -17.03 -10.21 -11.84
N LEU A 502 -16.04 -10.04 -10.96
CA LEU A 502 -16.15 -10.33 -9.52
C LEU A 502 -17.18 -9.43 -8.82
N TYR A 503 -17.21 -8.15 -9.19
CA TYR A 503 -18.12 -7.14 -8.62
C TYR A 503 -19.45 -7.00 -9.36
N LYS A 504 -19.70 -7.87 -10.34
CA LYS A 504 -20.95 -7.89 -11.09
C LYS A 504 -22.14 -8.00 -10.12
N ASP A 505 -23.11 -7.11 -10.28
CA ASP A 505 -24.32 -7.02 -9.46
C ASP A 505 -24.08 -6.73 -7.96
N LYS A 506 -22.85 -6.36 -7.55
CA LYS A 506 -22.50 -5.95 -6.17
C LYS A 506 -22.49 -4.43 -6.01
N CYS A 507 -21.87 -3.73 -6.96
CA CYS A 507 -21.93 -2.28 -7.07
C CYS A 507 -21.73 -1.84 -8.53
N LYS A 508 -21.90 -0.54 -8.77
CA LYS A 508 -21.82 0.04 -10.12
C LYS A 508 -20.39 -0.02 -10.66
N MET A 509 -20.24 -0.38 -11.93
CA MET A 509 -18.93 -0.35 -12.60
C MET A 509 -18.34 1.07 -12.60
N GLU A 510 -19.22 2.08 -12.67
CA GLU A 510 -18.88 3.49 -12.60
C GLU A 510 -18.22 3.85 -11.27
N ASP A 511 -18.67 3.29 -10.14
CA ASP A 511 -18.08 3.55 -8.82
C ASP A 511 -16.63 3.07 -8.78
N ILE A 512 -16.38 1.85 -9.29
CA ILE A 512 -15.04 1.26 -9.36
C ILE A 512 -14.15 2.07 -10.31
N LEU A 513 -14.66 2.43 -11.49
CA LEU A 513 -13.89 3.20 -12.47
C LEU A 513 -13.54 4.60 -11.97
N LEU A 514 -14.46 5.29 -11.29
CA LEU A 514 -14.20 6.59 -10.68
C LEU A 514 -13.15 6.51 -9.57
N GLU A 515 -13.16 5.44 -8.78
CA GLU A 515 -12.12 5.20 -7.79
C GLU A 515 -10.77 4.91 -8.45
N MET A 516 -10.74 4.11 -9.52
CA MET A 516 -9.52 3.89 -10.33
C MET A 516 -8.99 5.21 -10.89
N ASP A 517 -9.86 6.07 -11.43
CA ASP A 517 -9.45 7.39 -11.94
C ASP A 517 -8.89 8.28 -10.83
N ARG A 518 -9.52 8.31 -9.66
CA ARG A 518 -9.04 9.10 -8.52
C ARG A 518 -7.62 8.70 -8.14
N ILE A 519 -7.34 7.40 -7.98
CA ILE A 519 -6.05 6.91 -7.47
C ILE A 519 -4.98 6.75 -8.54
N LEU A 520 -5.34 6.72 -9.83
CA LEU A 520 -4.40 6.66 -10.95
C LEU A 520 -3.77 8.03 -11.21
N ARG A 521 -2.45 8.05 -11.39
CA ARG A 521 -1.71 9.25 -11.79
C ARG A 521 -2.10 9.71 -13.19
N PRO A 522 -2.00 11.03 -13.48
CA PRO A 522 -1.97 11.49 -14.86
C PRO A 522 -0.92 10.72 -15.67
N GLU A 523 -1.27 10.33 -16.89
CA GLU A 523 -0.44 9.49 -17.78
C GLU A 523 -0.15 8.08 -17.23
N GLY A 524 -0.79 7.70 -16.13
CA GLY A 524 -0.79 6.34 -15.61
C GLY A 524 -1.55 5.39 -16.51
N ALA A 525 -1.18 4.11 -16.45
CA ALA A 525 -1.78 3.06 -17.26
C ALA A 525 -2.68 2.13 -16.44
N VAL A 526 -3.61 1.49 -17.13
CA VAL A 526 -4.42 0.40 -16.57
C VAL A 526 -4.36 -0.80 -17.51
N ILE A 527 -4.21 -1.99 -16.94
CA ILE A 527 -4.34 -3.25 -17.66
C ILE A 527 -5.58 -3.94 -17.09
N PHE A 528 -6.64 -3.98 -17.88
CA PHE A 528 -7.82 -4.79 -17.60
C PHE A 528 -7.68 -6.13 -18.32
N ARG A 529 -7.93 -7.22 -17.60
CA ARG A 529 -8.09 -8.55 -18.17
C ARG A 529 -9.41 -9.12 -17.65
N ASP A 530 -10.37 -9.31 -18.52
CA ASP A 530 -11.73 -9.77 -18.17
C ASP A 530 -12.42 -10.32 -19.42
N GLU A 531 -13.63 -10.85 -19.27
CA GLU A 531 -14.45 -11.31 -20.39
C GLU A 531 -14.74 -10.18 -21.38
N VAL A 532 -14.77 -10.49 -22.67
CA VAL A 532 -14.89 -9.49 -23.75
C VAL A 532 -16.12 -8.60 -23.62
N ASP A 533 -17.27 -9.14 -23.20
CA ASP A 533 -18.52 -8.40 -23.03
C ASP A 533 -18.44 -7.39 -21.88
N VAL A 534 -17.72 -7.74 -20.80
CA VAL A 534 -17.39 -6.85 -19.70
C VAL A 534 -16.45 -5.74 -20.17
N LEU A 535 -15.38 -6.09 -20.88
CA LEU A 535 -14.41 -5.10 -21.37
C LEU A 535 -14.99 -4.14 -22.40
N ILE A 536 -15.98 -4.53 -23.20
CA ILE A 536 -16.71 -3.62 -24.09
C ILE A 536 -17.46 -2.55 -23.28
N LYS A 537 -18.13 -2.95 -22.18
CA LYS A 537 -18.82 -2.00 -21.29
C LYS A 537 -17.83 -1.06 -20.60
N VAL A 538 -16.73 -1.59 -20.08
CA VAL A 538 -15.65 -0.79 -19.47
C VAL A 538 -15.09 0.20 -20.49
N ARG A 539 -14.75 -0.26 -21.71
CA ARG A 539 -14.22 0.58 -22.80
C ARG A 539 -15.15 1.75 -23.12
N ARG A 540 -16.47 1.50 -23.18
CA ARG A 540 -17.48 2.54 -23.41
C ARG A 540 -17.51 3.58 -22.29
N MET A 541 -17.40 3.16 -21.03
CA MET A 541 -17.41 4.08 -19.87
C MET A 541 -16.13 4.92 -19.80
N ILE A 542 -14.96 4.30 -19.93
CA ILE A 542 -13.67 5.03 -19.87
C ILE A 542 -13.49 6.00 -21.06
N GLY A 543 -14.19 5.77 -22.18
CA GLY A 543 -14.29 6.75 -23.27
C GLY A 543 -14.86 8.09 -22.82
N GLY A 544 -15.71 8.10 -21.79
CA GLY A 544 -16.22 9.31 -21.13
C GLY A 544 -15.32 9.91 -20.05
N MET A 545 -14.20 9.26 -19.71
CA MET A 545 -13.31 9.60 -18.57
C MET A 545 -12.00 10.28 -18.98
N ARG A 546 -11.87 10.71 -20.25
CA ARG A 546 -10.61 11.25 -20.81
C ARG A 546 -9.46 10.23 -20.79
N TRP A 547 -9.78 8.98 -21.05
CA TRP A 547 -8.81 7.89 -21.16
C TRP A 547 -8.70 7.44 -22.62
N THR A 548 -7.49 7.14 -23.06
CA THR A 548 -7.27 6.44 -24.33
C THR A 548 -7.14 4.95 -24.06
N SER A 549 -7.68 4.10 -24.92
CA SER A 549 -7.63 2.65 -24.71
C SER A 549 -7.44 1.85 -25.99
N LYS A 550 -6.86 0.65 -25.83
CA LYS A 550 -6.65 -0.34 -26.87
C LYS A 550 -7.06 -1.72 -26.37
N LEU A 551 -8.03 -2.33 -27.03
CA LEU A 551 -8.40 -3.73 -26.81
C LEU A 551 -7.46 -4.63 -27.62
N VAL A 552 -7.00 -5.71 -27.00
CA VAL A 552 -6.04 -6.67 -27.55
C VAL A 552 -6.53 -8.08 -27.23
N ASP A 553 -6.29 -9.01 -28.15
CA ASP A 553 -6.59 -10.42 -27.93
C ASP A 553 -5.77 -11.05 -26.81
N HIS A 554 -6.31 -12.13 -26.26
CA HIS A 554 -5.57 -13.03 -25.37
C HIS A 554 -4.32 -13.56 -26.08
N GLU A 555 -3.27 -13.84 -25.33
CA GLU A 555 -2.01 -14.35 -25.89
C GLU A 555 -2.11 -15.78 -26.46
N ASP A 556 -3.21 -16.48 -26.20
CA ASP A 556 -3.55 -17.78 -26.79
C ASP A 556 -4.40 -17.68 -28.06
N GLY A 557 -4.70 -16.45 -28.48
CA GLY A 557 -5.37 -16.18 -29.75
C GLY A 557 -6.74 -15.52 -29.60
N PRO A 558 -7.33 -15.15 -30.76
CA PRO A 558 -8.54 -14.33 -30.81
C PRO A 558 -9.82 -15.07 -30.40
N MET A 559 -9.80 -16.39 -30.30
CA MET A 559 -10.99 -17.20 -29.94
C MET A 559 -11.20 -17.33 -28.43
N VAL A 560 -10.23 -16.94 -27.59
CA VAL A 560 -10.39 -16.90 -26.13
C VAL A 560 -11.29 -15.72 -25.77
N SER A 561 -12.31 -15.96 -24.94
CA SER A 561 -13.30 -14.96 -24.55
C SER A 561 -12.73 -13.87 -23.64
N GLU A 562 -11.81 -14.22 -22.75
CA GLU A 562 -11.03 -13.27 -21.96
C GLU A 562 -10.13 -12.43 -22.89
N LYS A 563 -10.16 -11.10 -22.73
CA LYS A 563 -9.35 -10.16 -23.52
C LYS A 563 -8.52 -9.26 -22.62
N ILE A 564 -7.66 -8.45 -23.24
CA ILE A 564 -6.84 -7.47 -22.55
C ILE A 564 -7.20 -6.08 -23.06
N LEU A 565 -7.67 -5.19 -22.19
CA LEU A 565 -7.86 -3.78 -22.49
C LEU A 565 -6.77 -2.98 -21.77
N VAL A 566 -5.91 -2.30 -22.54
CA VAL A 566 -4.92 -1.38 -21.98
C VAL A 566 -5.45 0.04 -22.13
N ALA A 567 -5.48 0.78 -21.04
CA ALA A 567 -5.91 2.18 -21.03
C ALA A 567 -4.84 3.09 -20.43
N VAL A 568 -4.85 4.37 -20.82
CA VAL A 568 -3.97 5.41 -20.29
C VAL A 568 -4.81 6.65 -19.99
N LYS A 569 -4.69 7.15 -18.77
CA LYS A 569 -5.35 8.38 -18.32
C LYS A 569 -4.62 9.59 -18.87
N GLN A 570 -5.33 10.52 -19.49
CA GLN A 570 -4.73 11.77 -19.98
C GLN A 570 -4.48 12.75 -18.82
N TYR A 571 -3.44 13.58 -18.93
CA TYR A 571 -3.29 14.73 -18.05
C TYR A 571 -4.30 15.81 -18.42
N TRP A 572 -4.99 16.34 -17.41
CA TRP A 572 -5.91 17.45 -17.55
C TRP A 572 -6.07 18.18 -16.20
N VAL A 573 -6.49 19.45 -16.27
CA VAL A 573 -6.81 20.32 -15.14
C VAL A 573 -8.12 21.06 -15.41
N ASN A 574 -8.71 21.69 -14.40
CA ASN A 574 -9.88 22.56 -14.56
C ASN A 574 -9.57 23.91 -15.22
#